data_AF-A0A1P8WRF4-F1
#
_entry.id   AF-A0A1P8WRF4-F1
#
_cell.length_a   1.000
_cell.length_b   1.000
_cell.length_c   1.000
_cell.angle_alpha   90.00
_cell.angle_beta   90.00
_cell.angle_gamma   90.00
#
_symmetry.space_group_name_H-M   'P 1'
#
loop_
_entity.id
_entity.type
_entity.pdbx_description
1 polymer ?
#
loop_
_entity_poly.entity_id
_entity_poly.type
_entity_poly.pdbx_seq_one_letter_code
_entity_poly.pdbx_strand_id
1 'polypeptide(L)'
;MKAMSGGIVSQSRDDHPVRVGKCTHCSGHTIWHEDEMLLPFSGAAPRPNTEMPPSVRKLYEEAAALFTRSPRAAAALLRLSIQVLCTELGESGKNINADIASLVGKGLPEVVQQSLDIVRVTGNEAVHPGQIDTDDPEVVGSLFELTNVIVEYMIAMPKRVSGLYSTLPKNAVDAIERRDKA
;
A
#
# COMPACT_ATOMS: atom_id res chain seq x y z
N MET A 1 9.85 3.95 -69.59
CA MET A 1 10.25 5.17 -68.85
C MET A 1 9.60 5.11 -67.48
N LYS A 2 10.43 5.00 -66.43
CA LYS A 2 9.99 4.83 -65.03
C LYS A 2 9.36 6.12 -64.51
N ALA A 3 8.24 5.96 -63.81
CA ALA A 3 7.53 7.04 -63.14
C ALA A 3 8.39 7.69 -62.04
N MET A 4 8.25 9.00 -61.93
CA MET A 4 8.91 9.87 -60.97
C MET A 4 8.52 9.50 -59.54
N SER A 5 9.53 9.26 -58.72
CA SER A 5 9.47 9.12 -57.27
C SER A 5 9.17 10.47 -56.62
N GLY A 6 7.93 10.66 -56.17
CA GLY A 6 7.56 11.74 -55.24
C GLY A 6 7.62 11.22 -53.80
N GLY A 7 8.72 11.50 -53.11
CA GLY A 7 8.89 11.16 -51.71
C GLY A 7 7.97 11.99 -50.81
N ILE A 8 7.15 11.31 -50.02
CA ILE A 8 6.64 11.86 -48.77
C ILE A 8 7.51 11.23 -47.69
N VAL A 9 8.54 11.98 -47.25
CA VAL A 9 9.25 11.63 -46.02
C VAL A 9 8.32 12.00 -44.88
N SER A 10 7.53 11.05 -44.39
CA SER A 10 6.88 11.19 -43.10
C SER A 10 7.98 11.19 -42.05
N GLN A 11 8.30 12.36 -41.50
CA GLN A 11 9.12 12.45 -40.31
C GLN A 11 8.35 11.76 -39.17
N SER A 12 8.64 10.49 -38.91
CA SER A 12 8.14 9.78 -37.73
C SER A 12 8.74 10.46 -36.50
N ARG A 13 7.89 11.03 -35.65
CA ARG A 13 8.30 11.67 -34.40
C ARG A 13 8.70 10.67 -33.30
N ASP A 14 8.79 9.38 -33.61
CA ASP A 14 8.80 8.30 -32.61
C ASP A 14 10.08 7.47 -32.64
N ASP A 15 11.25 8.10 -32.56
CA ASP A 15 12.52 7.38 -32.31
C ASP A 15 13.32 8.03 -31.18
N HIS A 16 12.61 8.53 -30.18
CA HIS A 16 13.22 8.94 -28.93
C HIS A 16 12.94 7.86 -27.89
N PRO A 17 13.98 7.26 -27.29
CA PRO A 17 13.78 6.21 -26.30
C PRO A 17 13.02 6.74 -25.09
N VAL A 18 13.05 8.04 -24.81
CA VAL A 18 12.30 8.65 -23.72
C VAL A 18 10.96 9.22 -24.20
N ARG A 19 9.86 8.80 -23.57
CA ARG A 19 8.50 9.29 -23.86
C ARG A 19 7.85 9.85 -22.59
N VAL A 20 7.04 10.91 -22.73
CA VAL A 20 6.29 11.53 -21.63
C VAL A 20 4.80 11.48 -21.92
N GLY A 21 4.02 10.96 -20.98
CA GLY A 21 2.56 10.88 -21.06
C GLY A 21 1.87 11.58 -19.89
N LYS A 22 0.56 11.80 -20.00
CA LYS A 22 -0.27 12.34 -18.92
C LYS A 22 -1.42 11.37 -18.61
N CYS A 23 -1.54 10.96 -17.36
CA CYS A 23 -2.60 10.08 -16.90
C CYS A 23 -3.97 10.77 -17.03
N THR A 24 -4.92 10.13 -17.71
CA THR A 24 -6.27 10.67 -17.92
C THR A 24 -7.13 10.64 -16.65
N HIS A 25 -6.77 9.82 -15.66
CA HIS A 25 -7.51 9.68 -14.41
C HIS A 25 -7.04 10.69 -13.34
N CYS A 26 -5.73 10.72 -13.03
CA CYS A 26 -5.18 11.56 -11.95
C CYS A 26 -4.48 12.83 -12.45
N SER A 27 -4.38 13.05 -13.76
CA SER A 27 -3.62 14.16 -14.37
C SER A 27 -2.12 14.19 -14.06
N GLY A 28 -1.57 13.15 -13.42
CA GLY A 28 -0.15 12.98 -13.17
C GLY A 28 0.65 12.72 -14.46
N HIS A 29 1.94 13.04 -14.44
CA HIS A 29 2.84 12.78 -15.55
C HIS A 29 3.43 11.37 -15.47
N THR A 30 3.67 10.77 -16.62
CA THR A 30 4.36 9.48 -16.76
C THR A 30 5.61 9.67 -17.60
N ILE A 31 6.70 8.99 -17.24
CA ILE A 31 7.95 8.96 -18.01
C ILE A 31 8.22 7.51 -18.40
N TRP A 32 8.61 7.29 -19.64
CA TRP A 32 8.89 5.98 -20.20
C TRP A 32 10.27 5.98 -20.85
N HIS A 33 10.98 4.85 -20.79
CA HIS A 33 12.16 4.56 -21.58
C HIS A 33 11.90 3.28 -22.39
N GLU A 34 11.90 3.38 -23.71
CA GLU A 34 11.33 2.37 -24.60
C GLU A 34 9.94 1.98 -24.09
N ASP A 35 9.66 0.69 -23.96
CA ASP A 35 8.36 0.17 -23.51
C ASP A 35 8.25 0.06 -21.97
N GLU A 36 9.26 0.49 -21.22
CA GLU A 36 9.27 0.49 -19.76
C GLU A 36 8.79 1.85 -19.19
N MET A 37 7.77 1.84 -18.34
CA MET A 37 7.34 3.02 -17.60
C MET A 37 8.27 3.24 -16.40
N LEU A 38 9.03 4.33 -16.42
CA LEU A 38 9.92 4.74 -15.33
C LEU A 38 9.18 5.52 -14.24
N LEU A 39 8.12 6.27 -14.59
CA LEU A 39 7.30 7.04 -13.64
C LEU A 39 5.80 7.00 -14.00
N PRO A 40 4.89 6.92 -13.00
CA PRO A 40 5.18 6.57 -11.62
C PRO A 40 5.71 5.13 -11.56
N PHE A 41 6.77 4.91 -10.79
CA PHE A 41 7.30 3.56 -10.60
C PHE A 41 6.41 2.85 -9.58
N SER A 42 5.28 2.32 -10.04
CA SER A 42 4.56 1.29 -9.32
C SER A 42 5.12 -0.02 -9.82
N GLY A 43 5.99 -0.68 -9.05
CA GLY A 43 6.34 -2.08 -9.34
C GLY A 43 5.09 -2.98 -9.32
N ALA A 44 5.28 -4.30 -9.25
CA ALA A 44 4.18 -5.26 -9.08
C ALA A 44 3.48 -5.18 -7.70
N ALA A 45 3.68 -4.10 -6.94
CA ALA A 45 3.15 -3.93 -5.59
C ALA A 45 1.65 -3.54 -5.63
N PRO A 46 0.85 -4.00 -4.66
CA PRO A 46 -0.53 -3.56 -4.48
C PRO A 46 -0.65 -2.05 -4.33
N ARG A 47 -1.81 -1.49 -4.69
CA ARG A 47 -2.08 -0.06 -4.45
C ARG A 47 -2.33 0.19 -2.96
N PRO A 48 -1.88 1.32 -2.41
CA PRO A 48 -2.21 1.69 -1.04
C PRO A 48 -3.71 1.90 -0.87
N ASN A 49 -4.27 1.45 0.25
CA ASN A 49 -5.65 1.72 0.65
C ASN A 49 -5.93 3.24 0.61
N THR A 50 -7.11 3.67 0.15
CA THR A 50 -7.47 5.09 0.00
C THR A 50 -7.51 5.83 1.34
N GLU A 51 -7.84 5.14 2.42
CA GLU A 51 -7.92 5.69 3.78
C GLU A 51 -6.58 5.66 4.52
N MET A 52 -5.50 5.21 3.85
CA MET A 52 -4.16 5.15 4.44
C MET A 52 -3.68 6.56 4.83
N PRO A 53 -3.22 6.78 6.08
CA PRO A 53 -2.71 8.07 6.53
C PRO A 53 -1.57 8.58 5.64
N PRO A 54 -1.44 9.90 5.39
CA PRO A 54 -0.43 10.44 4.49
C PRO A 54 1.01 10.07 4.85
N SER A 55 1.32 10.02 6.16
CA SER A 55 2.61 9.62 6.73
C SER A 55 2.97 8.17 6.34
N VAL A 56 2.01 7.25 6.49
CA VAL A 56 2.11 5.83 6.15
C VAL A 56 2.16 5.62 4.63
N ARG A 57 1.27 6.30 3.89
CA ARG A 57 1.17 6.25 2.43
C ARG A 57 2.47 6.60 1.75
N LYS A 58 3.15 7.66 2.20
CA LYS A 58 4.44 8.08 1.63
C LYS A 58 5.47 6.96 1.70
N LEU A 59 5.60 6.30 2.86
CA LEU A 59 6.52 5.18 3.06
C LEU A 59 6.12 3.95 2.23
N TYR A 60 4.82 3.68 2.13
CA TYR A 60 4.28 2.60 1.32
C TYR A 60 4.59 2.79 -0.17
N GLU A 61 4.37 4.00 -0.69
CA GLU A 61 4.63 4.34 -2.09
C GLU A 61 6.15 4.32 -2.39
N GLU A 62 6.98 4.76 -1.45
CA GLU A 62 8.44 4.63 -1.55
C GLU A 62 8.88 3.16 -1.56
N ALA A 63 8.27 2.31 -0.72
CA ALA A 63 8.52 0.87 -0.75
C ALA A 63 8.10 0.25 -2.08
N ALA A 64 6.92 0.60 -2.60
CA ALA A 64 6.41 0.13 -3.89
C ALA A 64 7.35 0.55 -5.04
N ALA A 65 7.98 1.73 -4.91
CA ALA A 65 8.95 2.23 -5.86
C ALA A 65 10.28 1.45 -5.85
N LEU A 66 10.62 0.82 -4.73
CA LEU A 66 11.86 0.07 -4.56
C LEU A 66 11.67 -1.45 -4.71
N PHE A 67 10.44 -1.95 -4.62
CA PHE A 67 10.13 -3.37 -4.49
C PHE A 67 10.83 -4.26 -5.52
N THR A 68 10.81 -3.89 -6.80
CA THR A 68 11.42 -4.70 -7.87
C THR A 68 12.95 -4.57 -7.93
N ARG A 69 13.51 -3.47 -7.43
CA ARG A 69 14.96 -3.19 -7.48
C ARG A 69 15.69 -3.65 -6.23
N SER A 70 15.01 -3.57 -5.09
CA SER A 70 15.50 -3.97 -3.78
C SER A 70 14.30 -4.34 -2.91
N PRO A 71 13.88 -5.62 -2.94
CA PRO A 71 12.92 -6.16 -1.98
C PRO A 71 13.34 -5.83 -0.55
N ARG A 72 14.65 -5.85 -0.29
CA ARG A 72 15.22 -5.51 1.02
C ARG A 72 14.89 -4.10 1.50
N ALA A 73 15.12 -3.11 0.64
CA ALA A 73 14.81 -1.73 0.97
C ALA A 73 13.30 -1.52 1.12
N ALA A 74 12.50 -2.15 0.25
CA ALA A 74 11.04 -2.12 0.34
C ALA A 74 10.52 -2.73 1.65
N ALA A 75 11.07 -3.86 2.08
CA ALA A 75 10.73 -4.49 3.36
C ALA A 75 11.03 -3.58 4.56
N ALA A 76 12.20 -2.92 4.56
CA ALA A 76 12.57 -1.99 5.62
C ALA A 76 11.61 -0.78 5.69
N LEU A 77 11.24 -0.23 4.54
CA LEU A 77 10.25 0.85 4.46
C LEU A 77 8.85 0.40 4.88
N LEU A 78 8.43 -0.81 4.53
CA LEU A 78 7.15 -1.36 4.96
C LEU A 78 7.09 -1.59 6.46
N ARG A 79 8.17 -2.08 7.08
CA ARG A 79 8.25 -2.17 8.54
C ARG A 79 8.10 -0.80 9.20
N LEU A 80 8.79 0.21 8.68
CA LEU A 80 8.66 1.58 9.19
C LEU A 80 7.24 2.11 8.95
N SER A 81 6.63 1.81 7.80
CA SER A 81 5.25 2.17 7.47
C SER A 81 4.26 1.58 8.47
N ILE A 82 4.40 0.29 8.83
CA ILE A 82 3.59 -0.37 9.85
C ILE A 82 3.82 0.25 11.23
N GLN A 83 5.07 0.56 11.59
CA GLN A 83 5.40 1.21 12.86
C GLN A 83 4.71 2.58 12.99
N VAL A 84 4.80 3.40 11.93
CA VAL A 84 4.11 4.70 11.87
C VAL A 84 2.60 4.51 11.91
N LEU A 85 2.05 3.52 11.21
CA LEU A 85 0.63 3.20 11.24
C LEU A 85 0.15 2.84 12.65
N CYS A 86 0.92 2.03 13.39
CA CYS A 86 0.62 1.73 14.79
C CYS A 86 0.56 3.02 15.63
N THR A 87 1.51 3.94 15.45
CA THR A 87 1.47 5.25 16.14
C THR A 87 0.24 6.08 15.77
N GLU A 88 -0.14 6.12 14.50
CA GLU A 88 -1.37 6.80 14.03
C GLU A 88 -2.64 6.18 14.64
N LEU A 89 -2.61 4.89 14.95
CA LEU A 89 -3.69 4.15 15.62
C LEU A 89 -3.66 4.25 17.16
N GLY A 90 -2.76 5.08 17.70
CA GLY A 90 -2.64 5.34 19.14
C GLY A 90 -1.81 4.33 19.92
N GLU A 91 -1.04 3.49 19.24
CA GLU A 91 -0.05 2.60 19.88
C GLU A 91 1.31 3.29 20.07
N SER A 92 2.22 2.62 20.77
CA SER A 92 3.52 3.19 21.12
C SER A 92 4.45 3.39 19.92
N GLY A 93 4.31 2.57 18.88
CA GLY A 93 5.23 2.48 17.76
C GLY A 93 6.61 1.94 18.15
N LYS A 94 6.82 1.43 19.38
CA LYS A 94 8.14 0.96 19.84
C LYS A 94 8.38 -0.52 19.54
N ASN A 95 7.32 -1.31 19.61
CA ASN A 95 7.38 -2.75 19.39
C ASN A 95 6.17 -3.15 18.56
N ILE A 96 6.40 -3.39 17.27
CA ILE A 96 5.34 -3.74 16.31
C ILE A 96 4.55 -4.97 16.78
N ASN A 97 5.18 -5.97 17.40
CA ASN A 97 4.47 -7.16 17.87
C ASN A 97 3.51 -6.83 19.02
N ALA A 98 3.96 -6.02 19.98
CA ALA A 98 3.12 -5.58 21.10
C ALA A 98 1.99 -4.68 20.62
N ASP A 99 2.30 -3.75 19.71
CA ASP A 99 1.33 -2.82 19.13
C ASP A 99 0.28 -3.60 18.32
N ILE A 100 0.67 -4.59 17.49
CA ILE A 100 -0.28 -5.42 16.73
C ILE A 100 -1.12 -6.28 17.66
N ALA A 101 -0.55 -6.90 18.70
CA ALA A 101 -1.31 -7.65 19.68
C ALA A 101 -2.35 -6.76 20.39
N SER A 102 -2.00 -5.51 20.68
CA SER A 102 -2.93 -4.50 21.20
C SER A 102 -4.05 -4.18 20.19
N LEU A 103 -3.71 -4.01 18.90
CA LEU A 103 -4.68 -3.77 17.83
C LEU A 103 -5.64 -4.95 17.62
N VAL A 104 -5.16 -6.20 17.78
CA VAL A 104 -6.03 -7.40 17.79
C VAL A 104 -7.06 -7.31 18.91
N GLY A 105 -6.63 -6.92 20.12
CA GLY A 105 -7.55 -6.64 21.23
C GLY A 105 -8.55 -5.51 20.94
N LYS A 106 -8.26 -4.64 19.98
CA LYS A 106 -9.12 -3.54 19.53
C LYS A 106 -9.99 -3.89 18.30
N GLY A 107 -9.97 -5.14 17.83
CA GLY A 107 -10.84 -5.63 16.75
C GLY A 107 -10.12 -5.88 15.42
N LEU A 108 -8.80 -5.80 15.37
CA LEU A 108 -8.04 -6.32 14.22
C LEU A 108 -8.17 -7.85 14.17
N PRO A 109 -8.47 -8.47 13.02
CA PRO A 109 -8.63 -9.92 12.95
C PRO A 109 -7.34 -10.68 13.33
N GLU A 110 -7.47 -11.78 14.06
CA GLU A 110 -6.34 -12.61 14.50
C GLU A 110 -5.47 -13.13 13.34
N VAL A 111 -6.06 -13.34 12.15
CA VAL A 111 -5.34 -13.74 10.94
C VAL A 111 -4.27 -12.72 10.51
N VAL A 112 -4.44 -11.44 10.88
CA VAL A 112 -3.46 -10.37 10.62
C VAL A 112 -2.22 -10.55 11.50
N GLN A 113 -2.40 -10.96 12.76
CA GLN A 113 -1.30 -11.29 13.67
C GLN A 113 -0.51 -12.50 13.17
N GLN A 114 -1.22 -13.54 12.72
CA GLN A 114 -0.58 -14.73 12.13
C GLN A 114 0.24 -14.38 10.87
N SER A 115 -0.26 -13.46 10.05
CA SER A 115 0.45 -12.99 8.85
C SER A 115 1.76 -12.28 9.19
N LEU A 116 1.80 -11.53 10.30
CA LEU A 116 3.03 -10.92 10.84
C LEU A 116 4.03 -11.95 11.36
N ASP A 117 3.54 -13.01 12.00
CA ASP A 117 4.40 -14.10 12.45
C ASP A 117 5.01 -14.87 11.27
N ILE A 118 4.30 -15.03 10.16
CA ILE A 118 4.84 -15.62 8.91
C ILE A 118 5.99 -14.77 8.37
N VAL A 119 5.77 -13.45 8.27
CA VAL A 119 6.79 -12.51 7.80
C VAL A 119 8.07 -12.59 8.66
N ARG A 120 7.94 -12.87 9.96
CA ARG A 120 9.08 -13.11 10.88
C ARG A 120 9.77 -14.47 10.70
N VAL A 121 9.08 -15.50 10.18
CA VAL A 121 9.57 -16.90 10.12
C VAL A 121 10.26 -17.21 8.80
N THR A 122 9.88 -16.58 7.70
CA THR A 122 10.44 -16.87 6.36
C THR A 122 11.85 -16.31 6.13
N GLY A 123 12.50 -15.72 7.15
CA GLY A 123 13.88 -15.25 7.17
C GLY A 123 14.91 -16.35 7.04
N ASN A 124 15.13 -16.89 5.84
CA ASN A 124 16.03 -18.03 5.65
C ASN A 124 17.52 -17.69 5.82
N GLU A 125 17.86 -16.43 6.12
CA GLU A 125 19.15 -16.03 6.71
C GLU A 125 18.99 -14.92 7.78
N ALA A 126 18.00 -15.03 8.68
CA ALA A 126 17.91 -14.16 9.84
C ALA A 126 19.06 -14.46 10.82
N VAL A 127 20.18 -13.74 10.68
CA VAL A 127 21.36 -13.80 11.58
C VAL A 127 21.00 -13.58 13.06
N HIS A 128 19.78 -13.11 13.37
CA HIS A 128 19.23 -13.07 14.73
C HIS A 128 17.73 -13.43 14.79
N PRO A 129 17.27 -14.11 15.86
CA PRO A 129 15.85 -14.35 16.12
C PRO A 129 15.06 -13.02 16.17
N GLY A 130 13.97 -12.92 15.39
CA GLY A 130 13.07 -11.75 15.40
C GLY A 130 13.21 -10.77 14.24
N GLN A 131 14.06 -11.06 13.25
CA GLN A 131 14.18 -10.28 12.01
C GLN A 131 13.37 -10.95 10.89
N ILE A 132 12.69 -10.16 10.05
CA ILE A 132 11.87 -10.65 8.93
C ILE A 132 12.78 -10.90 7.69
N ASP A 133 12.46 -11.88 6.83
CA ASP A 133 13.16 -11.99 5.54
C ASP A 133 12.84 -10.78 4.68
N THR A 134 13.87 -10.09 4.25
CA THR A 134 13.72 -8.91 3.43
C THR A 134 14.11 -9.16 1.98
N ASP A 135 14.69 -10.32 1.68
CA ASP A 135 15.28 -10.60 0.38
C ASP A 135 14.32 -11.39 -0.54
N ASP A 136 13.29 -12.03 0.03
CA ASP A 136 12.22 -12.71 -0.72
C ASP A 136 11.11 -11.74 -1.18
N PRO A 137 10.93 -11.51 -2.49
CA PRO A 137 9.86 -10.66 -3.02
C PRO A 137 8.44 -11.11 -2.64
N GLU A 138 8.18 -12.40 -2.44
CA GLU A 138 6.85 -12.89 -2.05
C GLU A 138 6.52 -12.49 -0.60
N VAL A 139 7.52 -12.57 0.29
CA VAL A 139 7.40 -12.13 1.69
C VAL A 139 7.18 -10.62 1.75
N VAL A 140 7.90 -9.84 0.93
CA VAL A 140 7.72 -8.39 0.84
C VAL A 140 6.38 -8.02 0.20
N GLY A 141 5.90 -8.79 -0.77
CA GLY A 141 4.53 -8.68 -1.30
C GLY A 141 3.47 -8.85 -0.19
N SER A 142 3.68 -9.81 0.70
CA SER A 142 2.79 -10.06 1.84
C SER A 142 2.77 -8.89 2.84
N LEU A 143 3.88 -8.15 3.00
CA LEU A 143 3.95 -6.94 3.84
C LEU A 143 3.10 -5.77 3.28
N PHE A 144 3.04 -5.63 1.96
CA PHE A 144 2.15 -4.64 1.33
C PHE A 144 0.68 -4.96 1.63
N GLU A 145 0.29 -6.22 1.47
CA GLU A 145 -1.09 -6.67 1.76
C GLU A 145 -1.43 -6.49 3.24
N LEU A 146 -0.53 -6.91 4.13
CA LEU A 146 -0.68 -6.73 5.57
C LEU A 146 -0.96 -5.26 5.94
N THR A 147 -0.17 -4.33 5.39
CA THR A 147 -0.32 -2.90 5.68
C THR A 147 -1.70 -2.40 5.21
N ASN A 148 -2.15 -2.83 4.03
CA ASN A 148 -3.48 -2.49 3.52
C ASN A 148 -4.61 -3.07 4.37
N VAL A 149 -4.47 -4.31 4.86
CA VAL A 149 -5.46 -4.97 5.71
C VAL A 149 -5.60 -4.24 7.05
N ILE A 150 -4.49 -3.83 7.68
CA ILE A 150 -4.55 -3.05 8.93
C ILE A 150 -5.32 -1.73 8.69
N VAL A 151 -5.04 -1.02 7.59
CA VAL A 151 -5.78 0.21 7.25
C VAL A 151 -7.26 -0.06 6.99
N GLU A 152 -7.60 -1.14 6.28
CA GLU A 152 -9.00 -1.46 5.99
C GLU A 152 -9.78 -1.70 7.29
N TYR A 153 -9.26 -2.53 8.19
CA TYR A 153 -9.97 -2.88 9.43
C TYR A 153 -9.98 -1.77 10.47
N MET A 154 -8.87 -1.04 10.63
CA MET A 154 -8.74 -0.06 11.71
C MET A 154 -9.19 1.34 11.31
N ILE A 155 -9.27 1.65 10.02
CA ILE A 155 -9.59 3.01 9.53
C ILE A 155 -10.78 2.99 8.57
N ALA A 156 -10.68 2.25 7.45
CA ALA A 156 -11.67 2.35 6.38
C ALA A 156 -13.04 1.78 6.78
N MET A 157 -13.05 0.59 7.41
CA MET A 157 -14.26 -0.07 7.88
C MET A 157 -14.98 0.74 8.97
N PRO A 158 -14.32 1.22 10.04
CA PRO A 158 -14.95 2.11 11.02
C PRO A 158 -15.55 3.37 10.40
N LYS A 159 -14.87 4.02 9.44
CA LYS A 159 -15.40 5.19 8.72
C LYS A 159 -16.64 4.83 7.88
N ARG A 160 -16.61 3.70 7.17
CA ARG A 160 -17.74 3.22 6.35
C ARG A 160 -18.96 2.92 7.22
N VAL A 161 -18.76 2.21 8.33
CA VAL A 161 -19.86 1.81 9.24
C VAL A 161 -20.43 3.00 9.99
N SER A 162 -19.60 3.91 10.51
CA SER A 162 -20.08 5.16 11.14
C SER A 162 -20.86 6.03 10.16
N GLY A 163 -20.41 6.11 8.90
CA GLY A 163 -21.15 6.72 7.81
C GLY A 163 -22.56 6.14 7.65
N LEU A 164 -22.70 4.81 7.64
CA LEU A 164 -24.01 4.17 7.57
C LEU A 164 -24.87 4.44 8.80
N TYR A 165 -24.30 4.38 10.01
CA TYR A 165 -25.04 4.65 11.25
C TYR A 165 -25.59 6.09 11.29
N SER A 166 -24.84 7.06 10.76
CA SER A 166 -25.29 8.46 10.67
C SER A 166 -26.46 8.70 9.70
N THR A 167 -26.79 7.72 8.84
CA THR A 167 -27.99 7.79 7.99
C THR A 167 -29.27 7.30 8.69
N LEU A 168 -29.16 6.75 9.89
CA LEU A 168 -30.32 6.25 10.63
C LEU A 168 -31.22 7.40 11.11
N PRO A 169 -32.56 7.25 11.01
CA PRO A 169 -33.50 8.18 11.62
C PRO A 169 -33.28 8.34 13.13
N LYS A 170 -33.38 9.57 13.65
CA LYS A 170 -33.12 9.89 15.08
C LYS A 170 -33.91 9.01 16.05
N ASN A 171 -35.16 8.69 15.73
CA ASN A 171 -36.01 7.82 16.53
C ASN A 171 -35.47 6.38 16.67
N ALA A 172 -34.78 5.86 15.64
CA ALA A 172 -34.12 4.56 15.70
C ALA A 172 -32.84 4.62 16.54
N VAL A 173 -32.06 5.71 16.42
CA VAL A 173 -30.86 5.95 17.25
C VAL A 173 -31.23 6.07 18.73
N ASP A 174 -32.25 6.86 19.07
CA ASP A 174 -32.76 7.05 20.44
C ASP A 174 -33.31 5.75 21.06
N ALA A 175 -33.78 4.81 20.23
CA ALA A 175 -34.22 3.49 20.67
C ALA A 175 -33.03 2.55 20.94
N ILE A 176 -32.00 2.60 20.11
CA ILE A 176 -30.76 1.83 20.29
C ILE A 176 -30.02 2.32 21.55
N GLU A 177 -29.88 3.63 21.75
CA GLU A 177 -29.23 4.18 22.95
C GLU A 177 -29.93 3.80 24.26
N ARG A 178 -31.27 3.69 24.24
CA ARG A 178 -32.04 3.21 25.39
C ARG A 178 -31.84 1.72 25.64
N ARG A 179 -31.67 0.90 24.60
CA ARG A 179 -31.36 -0.53 24.72
C ARG A 179 -29.97 -0.76 25.30
N ASP A 180 -28.97 -0.04 24.80
CA ASP A 180 -27.57 -0.27 25.18
C ASP A 180 -27.23 0.30 26.59
N LYS A 181 -28.11 1.15 27.15
CA LYS A 181 -28.06 1.61 28.55
C LYS A 181 -28.82 0.71 29.55
N ALA A 182 -29.54 -0.31 29.07
CA ALA A 182 -30.29 -1.26 29.89
C ALA A 182 -29.46 -2.52 30.18
#